data_AF-A0A1H3W2V6-F1
#
_entry.id   AF-A0A1H3W2V6-F1
#
_cell.length_a   1.000
_cell.length_b   1.000
_cell.length_c   1.000
_cell.angle_alpha   90.00
_cell.angle_beta   90.00
_cell.angle_gamma   90.00
#
_symmetry.space_group_name_H-M   'P 1'
#
loop_
_entity.id
_entity.type
_entity.pdbx_description
1 polymer ?
#
loop_
_entity_poly.entity_id
_entity_poly.type
_entity_poly.pdbx_seq_one_letter_code
_entity_poly.pdbx_strand_id
1 'polypeptide(L)'
;MHVTASQIRQDFNHFGGFGQQGYGYNTEYLYTEIGKILGLDHQHPMVLVGSGNLGSALVRYMNFRRRGFVFKAAFDISPEKAGRKVSDVTIHPMEELPEFIRRNNIEIVVLTIPKQEAVKVAHTLAECPIKAIWNFAHCDLHVPDRIQVENVHLSDSLMKLSYNIRRFEEGKSTTNVGSDNGE
;
A
#
# COMPACT_ATOMS: atom_id res chain seq x y z
N MET A 1 10.36 14.09 -11.04
CA MET A 1 10.35 12.74 -11.65
C MET A 1 11.72 12.51 -12.28
N HIS A 2 12.37 11.37 -12.02
CA HIS A 2 13.63 10.98 -12.66
C HIS A 2 13.38 9.97 -13.78
N VAL A 3 12.51 10.33 -14.72
CA VAL A 3 12.18 9.52 -15.91
C VAL A 3 12.30 10.38 -17.16
N THR A 4 12.66 9.76 -18.28
CA THR A 4 12.80 10.47 -19.55
C THR A 4 11.43 10.74 -20.18
N ALA A 5 11.32 11.80 -20.99
CA ALA A 5 10.11 12.06 -21.76
C ALA A 5 9.73 10.88 -22.69
N SER A 6 10.72 10.10 -23.13
CA SER A 6 10.48 8.90 -23.93
C SER A 6 9.79 7.79 -23.13
N GLN A 7 10.24 7.54 -21.89
CA GLN A 7 9.59 6.57 -20.99
C GLN A 7 8.15 6.97 -20.69
N ILE A 8 7.90 8.25 -20.35
CA ILE A 8 6.53 8.73 -20.10
C ILE A 8 5.62 8.49 -21.30
N ARG A 9 6.08 8.83 -22.52
CA ARG A 9 5.32 8.58 -23.75
C ARG A 9 5.05 7.10 -23.97
N GLN A 10 6.04 6.25 -23.73
CA GLN A 10 5.91 4.80 -23.91
C GLN A 10 4.90 4.20 -22.93
N ASP A 11 4.99 4.55 -21.65
CA ASP A 11 4.08 4.08 -20.61
C ASP A 11 2.64 4.52 -20.92
N PHE A 12 2.45 5.78 -21.30
CA PHE A 12 1.13 6.29 -21.67
C PHE A 12 0.58 5.62 -22.92
N ASN A 13 1.38 5.46 -23.98
CA ASN A 13 0.93 4.75 -25.18
C ASN A 13 0.51 3.29 -24.91
N HIS A 14 1.00 2.66 -23.83
CA HIS A 14 0.58 1.32 -23.44
C HIS A 14 -0.90 1.26 -23.02
N PHE A 15 -1.43 2.33 -22.41
CA PHE A 15 -2.83 2.40 -21.97
C PHE A 15 -3.72 3.22 -22.93
N GLY A 16 -3.15 3.88 -23.95
CA GLY A 16 -3.88 4.62 -24.97
C GLY A 16 -3.15 5.86 -25.49
N GLY A 17 -3.68 6.47 -26.56
CA GLY A 17 -3.16 7.73 -27.10
C GLY A 17 -3.59 8.93 -26.26
N PHE A 18 -2.96 9.16 -25.10
CA PHE A 18 -3.33 10.26 -24.20
C PHE A 18 -2.85 11.65 -24.63
N GLY A 19 -1.97 11.71 -25.63
CA GLY A 19 -1.30 12.94 -26.06
C GLY A 19 -1.58 13.29 -27.51
N GLN A 20 -1.47 14.58 -27.82
CA GLN A 20 -1.55 15.13 -29.17
C GLN A 20 -0.17 15.65 -29.59
N GLN A 21 0.30 15.21 -30.77
CA GLN A 21 1.59 15.64 -31.31
C GLN A 21 1.64 17.18 -31.43
N GLY A 22 2.69 17.78 -30.86
CA GLY A 22 2.88 19.24 -30.85
C GLY A 22 2.11 20.00 -29.76
N TYR A 23 1.15 19.37 -29.07
CA TYR A 23 0.34 20.01 -28.02
C TYR A 23 0.59 19.42 -26.62
N GLY A 24 1.03 18.16 -26.54
CA GLY A 24 1.26 17.48 -25.26
C GLY A 24 0.02 16.75 -24.76
N TYR A 25 -0.22 16.76 -23.45
CA TYR A 25 -1.29 16.01 -22.80
C TYR A 25 -2.34 16.95 -22.21
N ASN A 26 -3.62 16.62 -22.40
CA ASN A 26 -4.68 17.25 -21.61
C ASN A 26 -4.59 16.72 -20.17
N THR A 27 -4.27 17.60 -19.22
CA THR A 27 -4.00 17.21 -17.83
C THR A 27 -5.23 16.66 -17.11
N GLU A 28 -6.42 17.22 -17.38
CA GLU A 28 -7.65 16.78 -16.74
C GLU A 28 -8.07 15.40 -17.25
N TYR A 29 -8.05 15.23 -18.58
CA TYR A 29 -8.32 13.94 -19.21
C TYR A 29 -7.33 12.86 -18.74
N LEU A 30 -6.02 13.16 -18.78
CA LEU A 30 -4.99 12.22 -18.33
C LEU A 30 -5.16 11.84 -16.85
N TYR A 31 -5.50 12.81 -15.99
CA TYR A 31 -5.76 12.55 -14.58
C TYR A 31 -6.93 11.58 -14.39
N THR A 32 -8.05 11.80 -15.09
CA THR A 32 -9.21 10.93 -15.05
C THR A 32 -8.90 9.52 -15.55
N GLU A 33 -8.19 9.40 -16.67
CA GLU A 33 -7.86 8.09 -17.25
C GLU A 33 -6.86 7.31 -16.39
N ILE A 34 -5.85 7.97 -15.82
CA ILE A 34 -4.95 7.34 -14.83
C ILE A 34 -5.77 6.84 -13.63
N GLY A 35 -6.75 7.62 -13.17
CA GLY A 35 -7.67 7.21 -12.11
C GLY A 35 -8.39 5.90 -12.43
N LYS A 36 -8.95 5.78 -13.64
CA LYS A 36 -9.64 4.56 -14.10
C LYS A 36 -8.70 3.37 -14.24
N ILE A 37 -7.51 3.56 -14.80
CA ILE A 37 -6.48 2.51 -14.92
C ILE A 37 -6.12 1.95 -13.54
N LEU A 38 -6.03 2.84 -12.54
CA LEU A 38 -5.75 2.47 -11.15
C LEU A 38 -6.98 1.96 -10.37
N GLY A 39 -8.17 1.91 -10.98
CA GLY A 39 -9.42 1.50 -10.34
C GLY A 39 -9.96 2.50 -9.31
N LEU A 40 -9.50 3.74 -9.30
CA LEU A 40 -9.89 4.75 -8.31
C LEU A 40 -11.24 5.43 -8.61
N ASP A 41 -11.93 4.98 -9.66
CA ASP A 41 -13.25 5.43 -10.08
C ASP A 41 -14.41 4.72 -9.35
N HIS A 42 -14.10 3.72 -8.53
CA HIS A 42 -15.06 3.02 -7.66
C HIS A 42 -14.56 2.93 -6.22
N GLN A 43 -15.44 2.47 -5.33
CA GLN A 43 -15.07 2.24 -3.93
C GLN A 43 -14.56 0.82 -3.71
N HIS A 44 -13.50 0.70 -2.93
CA HIS A 44 -12.92 -0.53 -2.43
C HIS A 44 -13.20 -0.67 -0.93
N PRO A 45 -14.22 -1.43 -0.52
CA PRO A 45 -14.49 -1.73 0.88
C PRO A 45 -13.35 -2.55 1.47
N MET A 46 -12.79 -2.07 2.57
CA MET A 46 -11.66 -2.71 3.24
C MET A 46 -11.91 -2.88 4.74
N VAL A 47 -11.22 -3.82 5.36
CA VAL A 47 -11.22 -4.01 6.81
C VAL A 47 -9.80 -4.02 7.36
N LEU A 48 -9.65 -3.56 8.59
CA LEU A 48 -8.39 -3.63 9.33
C LEU A 48 -8.38 -4.87 10.23
N VAL A 49 -7.29 -5.64 10.22
CA VAL A 49 -7.02 -6.69 11.21
C VAL A 49 -5.80 -6.28 12.04
N GLY A 50 -6.00 -6.15 13.35
CA GLY A 50 -5.01 -5.66 14.30
C GLY A 50 -5.14 -4.17 14.56
N SER A 51 -5.97 -3.78 15.52
CA SER A 51 -6.18 -2.38 15.92
C SER A 51 -5.12 -1.89 16.91
N GLY A 52 -3.85 -2.25 16.67
CA GLY A 52 -2.71 -1.74 17.43
C GLY A 52 -2.36 -0.29 17.05
N ASN A 53 -1.17 0.17 17.44
CA ASN A 53 -0.71 1.54 17.14
C ASN A 53 -0.66 1.81 15.63
N LEU A 54 -0.05 0.89 14.85
CA LEU A 54 0.07 1.04 13.40
C LEU A 54 -1.30 1.01 12.72
N GLY A 55 -2.12 -0.01 12.98
CA GLY A 55 -3.45 -0.11 12.40
C GLY A 55 -4.34 1.09 12.73
N SER A 56 -4.29 1.55 13.99
CA SER A 56 -5.01 2.76 14.41
C SER A 56 -4.53 4.02 13.70
N ALA A 57 -3.22 4.14 13.47
CA ALA A 57 -2.65 5.26 12.73
C ALA A 57 -3.07 5.25 11.25
N LEU A 58 -3.09 4.08 10.60
CA LEU A 58 -3.54 3.95 9.21
C LEU A 58 -4.99 4.44 9.04
N VAL A 59 -5.89 4.03 9.94
CA VAL A 59 -7.30 4.45 9.88
C VAL A 59 -7.46 5.95 10.15
N ARG A 60 -6.67 6.53 11.07
CA ARG A 60 -6.79 7.95 11.47
C ARG A 60 -6.18 8.93 10.49
N TYR A 61 -5.01 8.62 9.94
CA TYR A 61 -4.19 9.62 9.25
C TYR A 61 -4.23 9.51 7.74
N MET A 62 -4.58 8.35 7.20
CA MET A 62 -4.60 8.18 5.76
C MET A 62 -6.00 8.47 5.23
N ASN A 63 -6.11 9.54 4.43
CA ASN A 63 -7.32 9.94 3.71
C ASN A 63 -7.64 9.01 2.52
N PHE A 64 -7.65 7.71 2.77
CA PHE A 64 -7.94 6.64 1.82
C PHE A 64 -9.30 6.80 1.15
N ARG A 65 -10.28 7.32 1.90
CA ARG A 65 -11.64 7.53 1.41
C ARG A 65 -11.72 8.45 0.20
N ARG A 66 -10.83 9.45 0.09
CA ARG A 66 -10.76 10.33 -1.10
C ARG A 66 -10.22 9.62 -2.34
N ARG A 67 -9.62 8.44 -2.19
CA ARG A 67 -9.02 7.63 -3.25
C ARG A 67 -9.78 6.32 -3.48
N GLY A 68 -11.06 6.25 -3.09
CA GLY A 68 -11.90 5.05 -3.27
C GLY A 68 -11.78 4.00 -2.17
N PHE A 69 -10.77 4.03 -1.31
CA PHE A 69 -10.56 3.01 -0.28
C PHE A 69 -11.32 3.32 1.01
N VAL A 70 -12.22 2.44 1.45
CA VAL A 70 -13.16 2.72 2.56
C VAL A 70 -13.11 1.65 3.64
N PHE A 71 -12.55 2.00 4.81
CA PHE A 71 -12.62 1.13 5.99
C PHE A 71 -14.07 0.96 6.46
N LYS A 72 -14.56 -0.30 6.48
CA LYS A 72 -15.90 -0.66 6.94
C LYS A 72 -15.93 -1.14 8.39
N ALA A 73 -14.86 -1.81 8.81
CA ALA A 73 -14.68 -2.34 10.16
C ALA A 73 -13.21 -2.56 10.47
N ALA A 74 -12.91 -2.72 11.76
CA ALA A 74 -11.65 -3.21 12.27
C ALA A 74 -11.90 -4.49 13.07
N PHE A 75 -10.89 -5.34 13.20
CA PHE A 75 -10.95 -6.61 13.91
C PHE A 75 -9.74 -6.78 14.81
N ASP A 76 -9.95 -7.31 16.01
CA ASP A 76 -8.89 -7.55 16.99
C ASP A 76 -9.24 -8.76 17.87
N ILE A 77 -8.21 -9.49 18.31
CA ILE A 77 -8.36 -10.63 19.22
C ILE A 77 -8.65 -10.19 20.64
N SER A 78 -8.29 -8.95 20.99
CA SER A 78 -8.46 -8.38 22.31
C SER A 78 -9.95 -8.14 22.61
N PRO A 79 -10.56 -8.87 23.56
CA PRO A 79 -11.97 -8.70 23.89
C PRO A 79 -12.26 -7.30 24.45
N GLU A 80 -11.30 -6.68 25.14
CA GLU A 80 -11.50 -5.32 25.67
C GLU A 80 -11.68 -4.26 24.58
N LYS A 81 -11.25 -4.53 23.35
CA LYS A 81 -11.40 -3.62 22.20
C LYS A 81 -12.70 -3.81 21.44
N ALA A 82 -13.38 -4.94 21.57
CA ALA A 82 -14.63 -5.18 20.88
C ALA A 82 -15.66 -4.09 21.21
N GLY A 83 -16.35 -3.58 20.17
CA GLY A 83 -17.32 -2.49 20.28
C GLY A 83 -16.72 -1.09 20.41
N ARG A 84 -15.40 -0.95 20.65
CA ARG A 84 -14.72 0.36 20.59
C ARG A 84 -14.60 0.85 19.15
N LYS A 85 -14.24 2.11 18.99
CA LYS A 85 -14.02 2.73 17.68
C LYS A 85 -12.59 3.24 17.52
N VAL A 86 -12.08 3.12 16.30
CA VAL A 86 -10.92 3.87 15.81
C VAL A 86 -11.44 4.86 14.77
N SER A 87 -11.43 6.16 15.10
CA SER A 87 -12.16 7.16 14.30
C SER A 87 -13.66 6.79 14.23
N ASP A 88 -14.18 6.59 13.02
CA ASP A 88 -15.56 6.20 12.69
C ASP A 88 -15.72 4.70 12.48
N VAL A 89 -14.65 3.91 12.60
CA VAL A 89 -14.62 2.47 12.33
C VAL A 89 -14.79 1.67 13.63
N THR A 90 -15.83 0.83 13.70
CA THR A 90 -16.08 -0.07 14.85
C THR A 90 -15.13 -1.28 14.82
N ILE A 91 -14.63 -1.66 15.99
CA ILE A 91 -13.82 -2.86 16.20
C ILE A 91 -14.73 -4.05 16.55
N HIS A 92 -14.56 -5.15 15.83
CA HIS A 92 -15.27 -6.41 15.98
C HIS A 92 -14.34 -7.53 16.48
N PRO A 93 -14.89 -8.56 17.15
CA PRO A 93 -14.16 -9.79 17.44
C PRO A 93 -13.67 -10.49 16.16
N MET A 94 -12.48 -11.09 16.21
CA MET A 94 -11.87 -11.76 15.04
C MET A 94 -12.72 -12.91 14.48
N GLU A 95 -13.52 -13.56 15.32
CA GLU A 95 -14.40 -14.67 14.94
C GLU A 95 -15.48 -14.23 13.94
N GLU A 96 -15.88 -12.96 13.97
CA GLU A 96 -16.88 -12.39 13.05
C GLU A 96 -16.31 -12.08 11.67
N LEU A 97 -14.98 -12.08 11.49
CA LEU A 97 -14.31 -11.62 10.27
C LEU A 97 -14.81 -12.30 8.98
N PRO A 98 -14.90 -13.64 8.89
CA PRO A 98 -15.29 -14.30 7.63
C PRO A 98 -16.73 -13.98 7.23
N GLU A 99 -17.65 -13.93 8.19
CA GLU A 99 -19.05 -13.60 7.93
C GLU A 99 -19.21 -12.13 7.55
N PHE A 100 -18.50 -11.24 8.26
CA PHE A 100 -18.50 -9.82 7.94
C PHE A 100 -17.99 -9.55 6.52
N ILE A 101 -16.91 -10.24 6.10
CA ILE A 101 -16.36 -10.12 4.75
C ILE A 101 -17.43 -10.42 3.70
N ARG A 102 -18.11 -11.56 3.84
CA ARG A 102 -19.14 -12.01 2.88
C ARG A 102 -20.34 -11.08 2.87
N ARG A 103 -20.84 -10.68 4.04
CA ARG A 103 -22.02 -9.84 4.18
C ARG A 103 -21.82 -8.43 3.63
N ASN A 104 -20.61 -7.87 3.78
CA ASN A 104 -20.31 -6.49 3.43
C ASN A 104 -19.51 -6.34 2.13
N ASN A 105 -19.32 -7.44 1.37
CA ASN A 105 -18.54 -7.47 0.13
C ASN A 105 -17.16 -6.81 0.29
N ILE A 106 -16.42 -7.23 1.31
CA ILE A 106 -15.08 -6.70 1.57
C ILE A 106 -14.11 -7.20 0.49
N GLU A 107 -13.40 -6.27 -0.13
CA GLU A 107 -12.43 -6.56 -1.18
C GLU A 107 -11.01 -6.68 -0.65
N ILE A 108 -10.66 -5.84 0.34
CA ILE A 108 -9.28 -5.69 0.82
C ILE A 108 -9.21 -5.94 2.33
N VAL A 109 -8.24 -6.74 2.76
CA VAL A 109 -7.92 -6.93 4.18
C VAL A 109 -6.55 -6.36 4.49
N VAL A 110 -6.47 -5.44 5.44
CA VAL A 110 -5.20 -4.86 5.91
C VAL A 110 -4.72 -5.61 7.13
N LEU A 111 -3.52 -6.18 7.08
CA LEU A 111 -2.93 -6.90 8.20
C LEU A 111 -1.89 -6.05 8.90
N THR A 112 -2.17 -5.64 10.14
CA THR A 112 -1.23 -4.95 11.04
C THR A 112 -1.03 -5.73 12.33
N ILE A 113 -0.79 -7.03 12.18
CA ILE A 113 -0.60 -8.02 13.25
C ILE A 113 0.78 -8.67 13.17
N PRO A 114 1.25 -9.31 14.25
CA PRO A 114 2.51 -10.05 14.24
C PRO A 114 2.52 -11.17 13.18
N LYS A 115 3.72 -11.52 12.69
CA LYS A 115 3.97 -12.55 11.67
C LYS A 115 3.23 -13.86 11.92
N GLN A 116 3.29 -14.38 13.13
CA GLN A 116 2.68 -15.68 13.49
C GLN A 116 1.17 -15.66 13.31
N GLU A 117 0.52 -14.53 13.63
CA GLU A 117 -0.92 -14.37 13.49
C GLU A 117 -1.31 -14.06 12.04
N ALA A 118 -0.48 -13.32 11.30
CA ALA A 118 -0.72 -13.02 9.89
C ALA A 118 -0.85 -14.29 9.04
N VAL A 119 -0.01 -15.30 9.27
CA VAL A 119 -0.09 -16.59 8.56
C VAL A 119 -1.40 -17.32 8.87
N LYS A 120 -1.84 -17.34 10.14
CA LYS A 120 -3.11 -17.97 10.54
C LYS A 120 -4.31 -17.27 9.90
N VAL A 121 -4.34 -15.93 9.98
CA VAL A 121 -5.41 -15.13 9.39
C VAL A 121 -5.43 -15.29 7.87
N ALA A 122 -4.27 -15.33 7.20
CA ALA A 122 -4.19 -15.56 5.77
C ALA A 122 -4.84 -16.89 5.33
N HIS A 123 -4.68 -17.95 6.12
CA HIS A 123 -5.37 -19.22 5.86
C HIS A 123 -6.90 -19.08 5.93
N THR A 124 -7.44 -18.34 6.91
CA THR A 124 -8.88 -18.05 6.98
C THR A 124 -9.34 -17.19 5.81
N LEU A 125 -8.54 -16.20 5.42
CA LEU A 125 -8.84 -15.31 4.29
C LEU A 125 -8.78 -16.02 2.93
N ALA A 126 -8.00 -17.09 2.82
CA ALA A 126 -7.94 -17.93 1.63
C ALA A 126 -9.28 -18.63 1.31
N GLU A 127 -10.20 -18.71 2.27
CA GLU A 127 -11.56 -19.24 2.09
C GLU A 127 -12.62 -18.13 1.96
N CYS A 128 -12.19 -16.86 1.95
CA CYS A 128 -13.06 -15.71 1.84
C CYS A 128 -13.05 -15.13 0.41
N PRO A 129 -14.12 -14.46 -0.02
CA PRO A 129 -14.22 -13.84 -1.34
C PRO A 129 -13.51 -12.45 -1.38
N ILE A 130 -12.33 -12.33 -0.77
CA ILE A 130 -11.52 -11.11 -0.86
C ILE A 130 -10.68 -11.11 -2.14
N LYS A 131 -10.29 -9.92 -2.59
CA LYS A 131 -9.46 -9.71 -3.79
C LYS A 131 -8.01 -9.39 -3.44
N ALA A 132 -7.76 -8.76 -2.30
CA ALA A 132 -6.41 -8.35 -1.92
C ALA A 132 -6.15 -8.36 -0.41
N ILE A 133 -4.87 -8.55 -0.07
CA ILE A 133 -4.33 -8.36 1.27
C ILE A 133 -3.26 -7.28 1.21
N TRP A 134 -3.39 -6.27 2.06
CA TRP A 134 -2.36 -5.27 2.26
C TRP A 134 -1.60 -5.60 3.55
N ASN A 135 -0.41 -6.17 3.39
CA ASN A 135 0.30 -6.87 4.44
C ASN A 135 1.42 -6.02 5.04
N PHE A 136 1.24 -5.55 6.28
CA PHE A 136 2.31 -4.92 7.06
C PHE A 136 3.04 -5.91 7.97
N ALA A 137 2.66 -7.20 7.97
CA ALA A 137 3.43 -8.20 8.68
C ALA A 137 4.73 -8.46 7.92
N HIS A 138 5.84 -8.58 8.66
CA HIS A 138 7.16 -8.92 8.10
C HIS A 138 7.26 -10.40 7.72
N CYS A 139 6.37 -10.87 6.84
CA CYS A 139 6.38 -12.21 6.27
C CYS A 139 5.61 -12.30 4.96
N ASP A 140 6.04 -13.21 4.10
CA ASP A 140 5.27 -13.60 2.92
C ASP A 140 4.09 -14.50 3.29
N LEU A 141 2.95 -14.23 2.66
CA LEU A 141 1.71 -14.97 2.86
C LEU A 141 1.51 -15.93 1.70
N HIS A 142 1.18 -17.18 2.01
CA HIS A 142 0.81 -18.18 1.01
C HIS A 142 -0.70 -18.17 0.88
N VAL A 143 -1.21 -17.52 -0.15
CA VAL A 143 -2.65 -17.43 -0.46
C VAL A 143 -2.89 -17.81 -1.92
N PRO A 144 -4.12 -18.21 -2.30
CA PRO A 144 -4.43 -18.56 -3.69
C PRO A 144 -4.20 -17.38 -4.66
N ASP A 145 -3.80 -17.68 -5.90
CA ASP A 145 -3.44 -16.70 -6.94
C ASP A 145 -4.49 -15.61 -7.22
N ARG A 146 -5.76 -15.88 -6.90
CA ARG A 146 -6.86 -14.91 -7.02
C ARG A 146 -6.75 -13.74 -6.03
N ILE A 147 -5.94 -13.87 -4.98
CA ILE A 147 -5.76 -12.87 -3.92
C ILE A 147 -4.41 -12.18 -4.15
N GLN A 148 -4.44 -10.90 -4.48
CA GLN A 148 -3.24 -10.09 -4.61
C GLN A 148 -2.68 -9.75 -3.21
N VAL A 149 -1.38 -9.89 -3.01
CA VAL A 149 -0.73 -9.54 -1.74
C VAL A 149 0.29 -8.43 -1.99
N GLU A 150 0.08 -7.29 -1.34
CA GLU A 150 1.04 -6.17 -1.34
C GLU A 150 1.73 -6.10 0.03
N ASN A 151 3.03 -6.40 0.06
CA ASN A 151 3.83 -6.39 1.28
C ASN A 151 4.42 -4.99 1.55
N VAL A 152 4.26 -4.50 2.77
CA VAL A 152 4.84 -3.21 3.20
C VAL A 152 5.93 -3.45 4.23
N HIS A 153 7.14 -3.04 3.89
CA HIS A 153 8.31 -3.10 4.76
C HIS A 153 8.87 -1.71 5.01
N LEU A 154 8.48 -1.10 6.14
CA LEU A 154 8.95 0.25 6.51
C LEU A 154 10.47 0.31 6.72
N SER A 155 11.07 -0.80 7.17
CA SER A 155 12.52 -0.97 7.31
C SER A 155 13.28 -0.75 5.99
N ASP A 156 12.70 -1.16 4.87
CA ASP A 156 13.38 -1.15 3.57
C ASP A 156 13.64 0.28 3.11
N SER A 157 12.72 1.19 3.44
CA SER A 157 12.91 2.62 3.19
C SER A 157 14.07 3.20 3.99
N LEU A 158 14.23 2.80 5.27
CA LEU A 158 15.36 3.24 6.09
C LEU A 158 16.69 2.64 5.61
N MET A 159 16.69 1.36 5.22
CA MET A 159 17.87 0.71 4.64
C MET A 159 18.31 1.38 3.34
N LYS A 160 17.35 1.77 2.48
CA LYS A 160 17.62 2.54 1.26
C LYS A 160 18.25 3.90 1.56
N LEU A 161 17.79 4.59 2.59
CA LEU A 161 18.41 5.86 3.03
C LEU A 161 19.84 5.63 3.52
N SER A 162 20.07 4.62 4.36
CA SER A 162 21.41 4.26 4.84
C SER A 162 22.38 3.98 3.70
N TYR A 163 21.95 3.20 2.70
CA TYR A 163 22.74 2.95 1.49
C TYR A 163 23.05 4.25 0.72
N ASN A 164 22.07 5.12 0.53
CA ASN A 164 22.26 6.38 -0.20
C ASN A 164 23.22 7.35 0.53
N ILE A 165 23.14 7.41 1.86
CA ILE A 165 24.06 8.21 2.68
C ILE A 165 25.49 7.71 2.47
N ARG A 166 25.72 6.41 2.67
CA ARG A 166 27.04 5.79 2.49
C ARG A 166 27.60 6.02 1.08
N ARG A 167 26.78 5.80 0.04
CA ARG A 167 27.18 6.04 -1.35
C ARG A 167 27.59 7.49 -1.61
N PHE A 168 26.90 8.44 -1.00
CA PHE A 168 27.20 9.86 -1.15
C PHE A 168 28.51 10.26 -0.43
N GLU A 169 28.79 9.65 0.72
CA GLU A 169 30.05 9.84 1.46
C GLU A 169 31.24 9.24 0.69
N GLU A 170 31.12 8.02 0.18
CA GLU A 170 32.17 7.35 -0.61
C GLU A 170 32.50 8.13 -1.90
N GLY A 171 31.50 8.71 -2.57
CA GLY A 171 31.69 9.52 -3.77
C GLY A 171 32.40 10.87 -3.56
N LYS A 172 32.38 11.41 -2.33
CA LYS A 172 33.12 12.64 -1.97
C LYS A 172 34.59 12.39 -1.65
N SER A 173 34.91 11.21 -1.10
CA SER A 173 36.29 10.83 -0.77
C SER A 173 37.16 10.65 -2.01
N THR A 174 36.59 10.27 -3.16
CA THR A 174 37.31 10.12 -4.43
C THR A 174 37.60 11.42 -5.18
N THR A 175 36.92 12.52 -4.85
CA THR A 175 37.12 13.82 -5.52
C THR A 175 38.23 14.70 -4.91
N ASN A 176 38.78 14.33 -3.74
CA ASN A 176 39.76 15.14 -3.00
C ASN A 176 41.24 14.71 -3.16
N VAL A 177 41.58 13.79 -4.08
CA VAL A 177 42.97 13.28 -4.26
C VAL A 177 43.64 13.82 -5.53
N GLY A 178 43.24 14.99 -6.03
CA GLY A 178 43.62 15.48 -7.36
C GLY A 178 44.27 16.86 -7.45
N SER A 179 44.79 17.42 -6.36
CA SER A 179 45.48 18.73 -6.40
C SER A 179 46.56 18.85 -5.34
N ASP A 180 47.64 18.08 -5.49
CA ASP A 180 48.95 18.51 -4.99
C ASP A 180 50.06 17.79 -5.78
N ASN A 181 50.66 18.51 -6.72
CA ASN A 181 51.97 18.24 -7.30
C ASN A 181 52.29 19.41 -8.24
N GLY A 182 53.01 20.40 -7.70
CA GLY A 182 53.53 21.50 -8.50
C GLY A 182 54.14 22.63 -7.69
N GLU A 183 55.21 22.34 -6.94
CA GLU A 183 56.41 23.20 -6.82
C GLU A 183 57.65 22.32 -6.71
#